data_AF-A0AAW1Q4I1-F1
#
_entry.id   AF-A0AAW1Q4I1-F1
#
_cell.length_a   1.000
_cell.length_b   1.000
_cell.length_c   1.000
_cell.angle_alpha   90.00
_cell.angle_beta   90.00
_cell.angle_gamma   90.00
#
_symmetry.space_group_name_H-M   'P 1'
#
loop_
_entity.id
_entity.type
_entity.pdbx_description
1 polymer ?
#
loop_
_entity_poly.entity_id
_entity_poly.type
_entity_poly.pdbx_seq_one_letter_code
_entity_poly.pdbx_strand_id
1 'polypeptide(L)'
;MKSVPICRAVQLSWKLRRAARAKADGEEPSVQEQLALLQRKVRILEGDHRSYSEDAQKTLRQQRQAVEKLRAENKALKVQQALETLSDMAAPSSLQQQQIVQLTNIIDVFTHKVDVERRRLDEVHKAVAECQAKALDTRKDMGGAFAASQTSRLLQQQTKVLGTRLERSLAKFNEAQAANKRMRGEIDDLRLGRSAFKEAHRKLEREVADKKRQMADVIEITNLACEARDQHLRQVAALRAQSDNEQAAFESQMAELAALLEADRKLREQSRRNYQHGSLTVEQEKSLRGRVAKGAWNLTTKEAEVSQTAEKVLSYDEAFKRIRHITGLQDMEQIVQQFIDNEETSFSMFAYITHLSNEAERLSAEVEAAEGELELSRQQAQQAAELRQSTGRDMALRVSAAVARADKLHAKVDGMQQRMQECARAVEQLMRQAGCEMGSMHDVRGHEGVTESNLIHCLGAVEERASLLMQSHLFVVAGRTALDGPAGPAGNSLRTGGALVPHGSATISIRPPSTEPPSNAEDEGANSALDVDQPLSRADIEAHILSQPNSGAAPGGANKTLGRRTSIAAQRYLEQFGALPHLPAATAATPADGASAQGAC
;
A
#
# COMPACT_ATOMS: atom_id res chain seq x y z
N MET A 1 6.90 -115.43 -55.17
CA MET A 1 7.36 -116.58 -55.97
C MET A 1 7.29 -117.82 -55.10
N LYS A 2 6.38 -118.75 -55.46
CA LYS A 2 6.38 -120.24 -55.30
C LYS A 2 6.76 -120.82 -53.91
N SER A 3 6.03 -121.72 -53.24
CA SER A 3 4.79 -122.48 -53.45
C SER A 3 4.52 -123.31 -52.16
N VAL A 4 3.26 -123.41 -51.75
CA VAL A 4 2.69 -124.14 -50.58
C VAL A 4 2.15 -125.53 -51.04
N PRO A 5 2.14 -126.62 -50.23
CA PRO A 5 0.96 -127.04 -49.41
C PRO A 5 1.33 -127.75 -48.08
N ILE A 6 0.61 -127.61 -46.95
CA ILE A 6 -0.77 -128.02 -46.61
C ILE A 6 -0.99 -129.56 -46.67
N CYS A 7 -1.45 -130.12 -45.54
CA CYS A 7 -2.17 -131.39 -45.39
C CYS A 7 -1.49 -132.71 -45.80
N ARG A 8 -0.87 -133.39 -44.82
CA ARG A 8 -0.83 -134.86 -44.76
C ARG A 8 -0.68 -135.31 -43.31
N ALA A 9 -1.55 -136.22 -42.88
CA ALA A 9 -1.51 -136.97 -41.61
C ALA A 9 -2.30 -136.46 -40.38
N VAL A 10 -3.29 -135.60 -40.59
CA VAL A 10 -4.62 -135.74 -39.93
C VAL A 10 -5.45 -136.87 -40.62
N GLN A 11 -4.82 -137.65 -41.52
CA GLN A 11 -5.40 -138.74 -42.33
C GLN A 11 -4.89 -140.16 -42.00
N LEU A 12 -4.13 -140.33 -40.91
CA LEU A 12 -3.89 -141.62 -40.23
C LEU A 12 -4.49 -141.54 -38.82
N SER A 13 -5.69 -140.96 -38.69
CA SER A 13 -6.93 -141.72 -38.87
C SER A 13 -6.90 -142.95 -37.99
N TRP A 14 -7.67 -142.98 -36.89
CA TRP A 14 -9.10 -143.32 -36.95
C TRP A 14 -9.41 -144.71 -37.57
N LYS A 15 -8.39 -145.45 -38.02
CA LYS A 15 -8.44 -146.83 -38.52
C LYS A 15 -7.97 -147.88 -37.51
N LEU A 16 -7.32 -147.51 -36.40
CA LEU A 16 -6.96 -148.45 -35.32
C LEU A 16 -7.92 -148.41 -34.12
N ARG A 17 -8.97 -147.58 -34.15
CA ARG A 17 -10.08 -147.58 -33.17
C ARG A 17 -11.38 -148.18 -33.70
N ARG A 18 -11.38 -148.78 -34.90
CA ARG A 18 -12.60 -149.32 -35.54
C ARG A 18 -12.50 -150.74 -36.10
N ALA A 19 -11.43 -151.48 -35.81
CA ALA A 19 -11.30 -152.88 -36.17
C ALA A 19 -10.76 -153.67 -34.97
N ALA A 20 -11.69 -154.28 -34.22
CA ALA A 20 -11.57 -155.45 -33.33
C ALA A 20 -12.41 -155.31 -32.05
N ARG A 21 -13.69 -154.98 -32.23
CA ARG A 21 -14.77 -155.53 -31.40
C ARG A 21 -15.49 -156.54 -32.31
N ALA A 22 -14.98 -157.76 -32.39
CA ALA A 22 -15.65 -158.91 -33.00
C ALA A 22 -14.94 -160.19 -32.55
N LYS A 23 -15.70 -161.11 -31.96
CA LYS A 23 -15.37 -162.49 -31.57
C LYS A 23 -14.38 -162.59 -30.39
N ALA A 24 -14.80 -162.90 -29.16
CA ALA A 24 -15.76 -163.93 -28.74
C ALA A 24 -15.36 -165.33 -29.21
N ASP A 25 -15.21 -166.17 -28.19
CA ASP A 25 -15.36 -167.63 -28.18
C ASP A 25 -14.11 -168.46 -28.50
N GLY A 26 -13.70 -169.19 -27.48
CA GLY A 26 -13.37 -170.60 -27.66
C GLY A 26 -11.92 -170.99 -27.46
N GLU A 27 -11.75 -171.84 -26.45
CA GLU A 27 -10.78 -172.93 -26.38
C GLU A 27 -9.40 -172.62 -25.80
N GLU A 28 -9.14 -173.25 -24.65
CA GLU A 28 -7.81 -173.41 -24.07
C GLU A 28 -6.86 -174.07 -25.08
N PRO A 29 -5.68 -173.50 -25.34
CA PRO A 29 -4.59 -174.23 -25.93
C PRO A 29 -3.62 -174.75 -24.86
N SER A 30 -3.28 -176.02 -25.01
CA SER A 30 -2.29 -176.78 -24.24
C SER A 30 -0.92 -176.07 -24.20
N VAL A 31 -0.20 -176.30 -23.10
CA VAL A 31 1.11 -175.72 -22.68
C VAL A 31 2.19 -175.73 -23.78
N GLN A 32 2.07 -176.57 -24.81
CA GLN A 32 3.01 -176.65 -25.93
C GLN A 32 2.91 -175.49 -26.95
N GLU A 33 1.72 -174.91 -27.16
CA GLU A 33 1.57 -173.79 -28.12
C GLU A 33 2.06 -172.45 -27.54
N GLN A 34 1.98 -172.27 -26.22
CA GLN A 34 2.50 -171.08 -25.53
C GLN A 34 4.04 -171.03 -25.58
N LEU A 35 4.70 -172.19 -25.58
CA LEU A 35 6.16 -172.28 -25.63
C LEU A 35 6.70 -171.92 -27.03
N ALA A 36 6.01 -172.33 -28.10
CA ALA A 36 6.38 -171.98 -29.47
C ALA A 36 6.19 -170.49 -29.78
N LEU A 37 5.12 -169.86 -29.27
CA LEU A 37 4.88 -168.42 -29.40
C LEU A 37 5.90 -167.58 -28.63
N LEU A 38 6.29 -168.00 -27.42
CA LEU A 38 7.34 -167.34 -26.64
C LEU A 38 8.72 -167.47 -27.29
N GLN A 39 9.07 -168.64 -27.83
CA GLN A 39 10.33 -168.83 -28.57
C GLN A 39 10.42 -167.95 -29.82
N ARG A 40 9.33 -167.77 -30.57
CA ARG A 40 9.30 -166.87 -31.73
C ARG A 40 9.44 -165.40 -31.32
N LYS A 41 8.87 -165.01 -30.19
CA LYS A 41 8.92 -163.63 -29.67
C LYS A 41 10.30 -163.26 -29.12
N VAL A 42 11.00 -164.19 -28.46
CA VAL A 42 12.38 -164.00 -28.03
C VAL A 42 13.31 -163.78 -29.23
N ARG A 43 13.14 -164.54 -30.32
CA ARG A 43 13.98 -164.41 -31.52
C ARG A 43 13.83 -163.05 -32.22
N ILE A 44 12.61 -162.50 -32.25
CA ILE A 44 12.36 -161.16 -32.82
C ILE A 44 12.97 -160.09 -31.92
N LEU A 45 12.79 -160.18 -30.60
CA LEU A 45 13.37 -159.23 -29.65
C LEU A 45 14.90 -159.28 -29.62
N GLU A 46 15.51 -160.44 -29.84
CA GLU A 46 16.97 -160.54 -30.00
C GLU A 46 17.47 -159.90 -31.30
N GLY A 47 16.69 -159.97 -32.38
CA GLY A 47 16.98 -159.26 -33.64
C GLY A 47 16.89 -157.75 -33.49
N ASP A 48 15.83 -157.26 -32.85
CA ASP A 48 15.65 -155.83 -32.55
C ASP A 48 16.71 -155.33 -31.56
N HIS A 49 17.07 -156.12 -30.54
CA HIS A 49 18.12 -155.72 -29.61
C HIS A 49 19.49 -155.57 -30.31
N ARG A 50 19.79 -156.43 -31.30
CA ARG A 50 21.00 -156.30 -32.12
C ARG A 50 20.96 -155.06 -33.03
N SER A 51 19.86 -154.80 -33.74
CA SER A 51 19.76 -153.63 -34.62
C SER A 51 19.84 -152.31 -33.84
N TYR A 52 19.17 -152.21 -32.67
CA TYR A 52 19.29 -151.05 -31.79
C TYR A 52 20.72 -150.88 -31.24
N SER A 53 21.41 -151.98 -30.92
CA SER A 53 22.80 -151.90 -30.44
C SER A 53 23.76 -151.42 -31.55
N GLU A 54 23.55 -151.85 -32.80
CA GLU A 54 24.36 -151.43 -33.94
C GLU A 54 24.11 -149.96 -34.30
N ASP A 55 22.86 -149.51 -34.29
CA ASP A 55 22.53 -148.11 -34.55
C ASP A 55 22.95 -147.19 -33.40
N ALA A 56 22.90 -147.65 -32.15
CA ALA A 56 23.51 -146.96 -31.01
C ALA A 56 25.04 -146.85 -31.17
N GLN A 57 25.72 -147.90 -31.64
CA GLN A 57 27.16 -147.83 -31.90
C GLN A 57 27.52 -146.92 -33.08
N LYS A 58 26.72 -146.91 -34.16
CA LYS A 58 26.91 -146.00 -35.30
C LYS A 58 26.72 -144.54 -34.88
N THR A 59 25.66 -144.23 -34.14
CA THR A 59 25.44 -142.87 -33.60
C THR A 59 26.55 -142.47 -32.63
N LEU A 60 27.04 -143.37 -31.78
CA LEU A 60 28.18 -143.10 -30.91
C LEU A 60 29.47 -142.81 -31.70
N ARG A 61 29.72 -143.53 -32.81
CA ARG A 61 30.86 -143.26 -33.70
C ARG A 61 30.74 -141.89 -34.38
N GLN A 62 29.56 -141.54 -34.88
CA GLN A 62 29.30 -140.23 -35.48
C GLN A 62 29.47 -139.10 -34.45
N GLN A 63 28.96 -139.28 -33.23
CA GLN A 63 29.15 -138.32 -32.15
C GLN A 63 30.63 -138.16 -31.78
N ARG A 64 31.40 -139.25 -31.71
CA ARG A 64 32.86 -139.17 -31.47
C ARG A 64 33.60 -138.42 -32.58
N GLN A 65 33.27 -138.67 -33.85
CA GLN A 65 33.84 -137.94 -34.98
C GLN A 65 33.48 -136.44 -34.95
N ALA A 66 32.25 -136.09 -34.58
CA ALA A 66 31.83 -134.70 -34.41
C ALA A 66 32.62 -134.00 -33.28
N VAL A 67 32.84 -134.68 -32.15
CA VAL A 67 33.64 -134.16 -31.03
C VAL A 67 35.11 -133.96 -31.41
N GLU A 68 35.71 -134.90 -32.15
CA GLU A 68 37.07 -134.76 -32.68
C GLU A 68 37.19 -133.54 -33.62
N LYS A 69 36.22 -133.36 -34.53
CA LYS A 69 36.17 -132.21 -35.44
C LYS A 69 36.04 -130.88 -34.67
N LEU A 70 35.12 -130.80 -33.71
CA LEU A 70 34.96 -129.61 -32.87
C LEU A 70 36.22 -129.31 -32.04
N ARG A 71 36.96 -130.33 -31.57
CA ARG A 71 38.23 -130.14 -30.87
C ARG A 71 39.31 -129.58 -31.79
N ALA A 72 39.38 -130.02 -33.04
CA ALA A 72 40.31 -129.48 -34.02
C ALA A 72 39.99 -128.02 -34.36
N GLU A 73 38.71 -127.69 -34.59
CA GLU A 73 38.24 -126.32 -34.82
C GLU A 73 38.52 -125.42 -33.61
N ASN A 74 38.31 -125.90 -32.38
CA ASN A 74 38.64 -125.14 -31.16
C ASN A 74 40.15 -124.85 -31.05
N LYS A 75 41.00 -125.80 -31.42
CA LYS A 75 42.46 -125.58 -31.45
C LYS A 75 42.84 -124.52 -32.49
N ALA A 76 42.23 -124.57 -33.68
CA ALA A 76 42.48 -123.57 -34.73
C ALA A 76 42.03 -122.16 -34.30
N LEU A 77 40.84 -122.02 -33.70
CA LEU A 77 40.34 -120.74 -33.20
C LEU A 77 41.22 -120.18 -32.08
N LYS A 78 41.73 -121.02 -31.17
CA LYS A 78 42.67 -120.57 -30.12
C LYS A 78 43.98 -120.04 -30.70
N VAL A 79 44.48 -120.62 -31.79
CA VAL A 79 45.68 -120.12 -32.48
C VAL A 79 45.40 -118.79 -33.17
N GLN A 80 44.25 -118.64 -33.83
CA GLN A 80 43.85 -117.36 -34.43
C GLN A 80 43.70 -116.25 -33.38
N GLN A 81 43.05 -116.54 -32.25
CA GLN A 81 42.90 -115.57 -31.16
C GLN A 81 44.26 -115.17 -30.55
N ALA A 82 45.21 -116.11 -30.45
CA ALA A 82 46.58 -115.81 -30.02
C ALA A 82 47.33 -114.90 -31.01
N LEU A 83 47.09 -115.06 -32.32
CA LEU A 83 47.67 -114.20 -33.36
C LEU A 83 47.04 -112.79 -33.37
N GLU A 84 45.71 -112.69 -33.24
CA GLU A 84 45.02 -111.40 -33.15
C GLU A 84 45.42 -110.63 -31.88
N THR A 85 45.52 -111.30 -30.74
CA THR A 85 46.00 -110.64 -29.50
C THR A 85 47.46 -110.17 -29.61
N LEU A 86 48.33 -110.88 -30.35
CA LEU A 86 49.68 -110.39 -30.63
C LEU A 86 49.67 -109.19 -31.61
N SER A 87 48.74 -109.15 -32.56
CA SER A 87 48.56 -108.04 -33.50
C SER A 87 47.98 -106.80 -32.84
N ASP A 88 46.99 -106.93 -31.96
CA ASP A 88 46.39 -105.82 -31.21
C ASP A 88 47.36 -105.23 -30.17
N MET A 89 48.36 -106.02 -29.73
CA MET A 89 49.47 -105.56 -28.89
C MET A 89 50.63 -104.94 -29.69
N ALA A 90 50.57 -104.90 -31.02
CA ALA A 90 51.44 -104.07 -31.84
C ALA A 90 51.03 -102.60 -31.68
N ALA A 91 51.39 -102.01 -30.54
CA ALA A 91 51.15 -100.62 -30.24
C ALA A 91 51.76 -99.73 -31.33
N PRO A 92 51.08 -98.62 -31.73
CA PRO A 92 51.73 -97.61 -32.54
C PRO A 92 52.98 -97.13 -31.79
N SER A 93 54.06 -96.90 -32.52
CA SER A 93 55.35 -96.50 -31.94
C SER A 93 55.16 -95.42 -30.86
N SER A 94 55.73 -95.59 -29.67
CA SER A 94 55.49 -94.72 -28.51
C SER A 94 55.72 -93.22 -28.78
N LEU A 95 56.56 -92.91 -29.77
CA LEU A 95 56.79 -91.56 -30.31
C LEU A 95 55.56 -90.95 -31.02
N GLN A 96 54.84 -91.73 -31.82
CA GLN A 96 53.61 -91.26 -32.49
C GLN A 96 52.51 -90.97 -31.46
N GLN A 97 52.40 -91.77 -30.40
CA GLN A 97 51.46 -91.52 -29.30
C GLN A 97 51.76 -90.20 -28.59
N GLN A 98 53.05 -89.90 -28.33
CA GLN A 98 53.47 -88.64 -27.71
C GLN A 98 53.18 -87.43 -28.60
N GLN A 99 53.42 -87.52 -29.91
CA GLN A 99 53.11 -86.45 -30.86
C GLN A 99 51.61 -86.18 -30.97
N ILE A 100 50.77 -87.23 -30.97
CA ILE A 100 49.31 -87.09 -30.96
C ILE A 100 48.85 -86.36 -29.71
N VAL A 101 49.37 -86.73 -28.52
CA VAL A 101 49.02 -86.04 -27.26
C VAL A 101 49.43 -84.57 -27.29
N GLN A 102 50.61 -84.24 -27.81
CA GLN A 102 51.05 -82.85 -27.96
C GLN A 102 50.14 -82.04 -28.89
N LEU A 103 49.76 -82.60 -30.04
CA LEU A 103 48.86 -81.95 -30.98
C LEU A 103 47.45 -81.79 -30.40
N THR A 104 46.93 -82.78 -29.68
CA THR A 104 45.63 -82.67 -28.98
C THR A 104 45.67 -81.54 -27.95
N ASN A 105 46.72 -81.46 -27.13
CA ASN A 105 46.87 -80.37 -26.17
C ASN A 105 46.93 -79.00 -26.85
N ILE A 106 47.61 -78.89 -27.99
CA ILE A 106 47.67 -77.65 -28.77
C ILE A 106 46.29 -77.28 -29.31
N ILE A 107 45.54 -78.25 -29.85
CA ILE A 107 44.17 -78.06 -30.32
C ILE A 107 43.29 -77.57 -29.16
N ASP A 108 43.37 -78.19 -27.99
CA ASP A 108 42.59 -77.82 -26.80
C ASP A 108 42.90 -76.40 -26.31
N VAL A 109 44.17 -75.98 -26.36
CA VAL A 109 44.54 -74.59 -26.02
C VAL A 109 43.98 -73.61 -27.04
N PHE A 110 44.05 -73.92 -28.34
CA PHE A 110 43.52 -73.03 -29.37
C PHE A 110 41.99 -72.99 -29.42
N THR A 111 41.30 -74.10 -29.18
CA THR A 111 39.84 -74.11 -29.04
C THR A 111 39.41 -73.27 -27.85
N HIS A 112 40.10 -73.39 -26.70
CA HIS A 112 39.83 -72.54 -25.55
C HIS A 112 40.06 -71.06 -25.85
N LYS A 113 41.15 -70.70 -26.54
CA LYS A 113 41.40 -69.31 -26.97
C LYS A 113 40.31 -68.79 -27.91
N VAL A 114 39.87 -69.59 -28.87
CA VAL A 114 38.77 -69.23 -29.78
C VAL A 114 37.47 -69.01 -29.01
N ASP A 115 37.17 -69.84 -28.01
CA ASP A 115 35.97 -69.68 -27.18
C ASP A 115 36.04 -68.40 -26.32
N VAL A 116 37.21 -68.07 -25.77
CA VAL A 116 37.42 -66.81 -25.03
C VAL A 116 37.22 -65.60 -25.95
N GLU A 117 37.81 -65.61 -27.15
CA GLU A 117 37.64 -64.51 -28.10
C GLU A 117 36.20 -64.40 -28.63
N ARG A 118 35.48 -65.51 -28.80
CA ARG A 118 34.05 -65.50 -29.12
C ARG A 118 33.21 -64.83 -28.02
N ARG A 119 33.46 -65.16 -26.75
CA ARG A 119 32.79 -64.49 -25.61
C ARG A 119 33.09 -62.99 -25.58
N ARG A 120 34.35 -62.61 -25.82
CA ARG A 120 34.76 -61.20 -25.91
C ARG A 120 34.06 -60.48 -27.06
N LEU A 121 33.92 -61.14 -28.20
CA LEU A 121 33.20 -60.61 -29.36
C LEU A 121 31.71 -60.41 -29.06
N ASP A 122 31.07 -61.36 -28.38
CA ASP A 122 29.67 -61.22 -27.94
C ASP A 122 29.48 -60.07 -26.94
N GLU A 123 30.41 -59.89 -26.00
CA GLU A 123 30.41 -58.77 -25.06
C GLU A 123 30.55 -57.42 -25.79
N VAL A 124 31.47 -57.32 -26.75
CA VAL A 124 31.63 -56.11 -27.58
C VAL A 124 30.37 -55.86 -28.41
N HIS A 125 29.74 -56.88 -28.99
CA HIS A 125 28.49 -56.73 -29.73
C HIS A 125 27.35 -56.23 -28.84
N LYS A 126 27.23 -56.73 -27.61
CA LYS A 126 26.26 -56.22 -26.62
C LYS A 126 26.54 -54.75 -26.30
N ALA A 127 27.79 -54.39 -26.02
CA ALA A 127 28.17 -53.01 -25.75
C ALA A 127 27.88 -52.07 -26.92
N VAL A 128 28.15 -52.51 -28.16
CA VAL A 128 27.82 -51.75 -29.37
C VAL A 128 26.31 -51.56 -29.51
N ALA A 129 25.50 -52.59 -29.29
CA ALA A 129 24.05 -52.50 -29.34
C ALA A 129 23.49 -51.53 -28.28
N GLU A 130 24.02 -51.59 -27.05
CA GLU A 130 23.66 -50.66 -25.98
C GLU A 130 24.04 -49.21 -26.30
N CYS A 131 25.25 -48.98 -26.83
CA CYS A 131 25.69 -47.66 -27.25
C CYS A 131 24.82 -47.10 -28.39
N GLN A 132 24.44 -47.94 -29.36
CA GLN A 132 23.53 -47.55 -30.44
C GLN A 132 22.13 -47.22 -29.93
N ALA A 133 21.60 -48.01 -28.99
CA ALA A 133 20.31 -47.73 -28.35
C ALA A 133 20.34 -46.38 -27.61
N LYS A 134 21.36 -46.14 -26.78
CA LYS A 134 21.57 -44.86 -26.08
C LYS A 134 21.71 -43.68 -27.05
N ALA A 135 22.38 -43.86 -28.18
CA ALA A 135 22.51 -42.83 -29.21
C ALA A 135 21.16 -42.50 -29.90
N LEU A 136 20.30 -43.51 -30.10
CA LEU A 136 18.96 -43.30 -30.64
C LEU A 136 18.04 -42.62 -29.64
N ASP A 137 18.09 -43.00 -28.36
CA ASP A 137 17.26 -42.39 -27.32
C ASP A 137 17.63 -40.92 -27.11
N THR A 138 18.91 -40.61 -26.99
CA THR A 138 19.37 -39.21 -26.94
C THR A 138 18.98 -38.41 -28.20
N ARG A 139 18.98 -39.03 -29.39
CA ARG A 139 18.52 -38.36 -30.62
C ARG A 139 17.01 -38.10 -30.63
N LYS A 140 16.20 -39.00 -30.05
CA LYS A 140 14.76 -38.79 -29.86
C LYS A 140 14.51 -37.67 -28.85
N ASP A 141 15.23 -37.69 -27.72
CA ASP A 141 15.10 -36.69 -26.66
C ASP A 141 15.49 -35.28 -27.12
N MET A 142 16.51 -35.18 -27.97
CA MET A 142 16.97 -33.89 -28.52
C MET A 142 16.00 -33.30 -29.57
N GLY A 143 14.93 -34.00 -29.95
CA GLY A 143 13.82 -33.44 -30.73
C GLY A 143 14.17 -32.96 -32.15
N GLY A 144 15.38 -33.26 -32.64
CA GLY A 144 15.91 -32.80 -33.92
C GLY A 144 16.75 -31.51 -33.82
N ALA A 145 17.63 -31.30 -34.80
CA ALA A 145 18.63 -30.21 -34.77
C ALA A 145 18.01 -28.79 -34.68
N PHE A 146 16.78 -28.61 -35.18
CA PHE A 146 16.09 -27.31 -35.18
C PHE A 146 15.22 -27.07 -33.94
N ALA A 147 14.97 -28.08 -33.10
CA ALA A 147 14.08 -27.94 -31.94
C ALA A 147 14.61 -26.90 -30.93
N ALA A 148 15.91 -26.91 -30.64
CA ALA A 148 16.54 -25.93 -29.76
C ALA A 148 16.42 -24.49 -30.31
N SER A 149 16.66 -24.31 -31.61
CA SER A 149 16.55 -22.99 -32.27
C SER A 149 15.11 -22.48 -32.31
N GLN A 150 14.14 -23.35 -32.60
CA GLN A 150 12.72 -22.99 -32.59
C GLN A 150 12.25 -22.62 -31.17
N THR A 151 12.63 -23.39 -30.15
CA THR A 151 12.31 -23.07 -28.75
C THR A 151 12.92 -21.73 -28.34
N SER A 152 14.19 -21.46 -28.71
CA SER A 152 14.82 -20.16 -28.45
C SER A 152 14.08 -19.01 -29.15
N ARG A 153 13.60 -19.21 -30.38
CA ARG A 153 12.83 -18.20 -31.12
C ARG A 153 11.47 -17.93 -30.47
N LEU A 154 10.77 -18.98 -30.03
CA LEU A 154 9.50 -18.86 -29.31
C LEU A 154 9.69 -18.13 -27.98
N LEU A 155 10.74 -18.46 -27.22
CA LEU A 155 11.10 -17.75 -26.00
C LEU A 155 11.38 -16.27 -26.27
N GLN A 156 12.16 -15.95 -27.31
CA GLN A 156 12.44 -14.56 -27.68
C GLN A 156 11.17 -13.79 -28.08
N GLN A 157 10.24 -14.43 -28.79
CA GLN A 157 8.94 -13.83 -29.11
C GLN A 157 8.12 -13.58 -27.85
N GLN A 158 8.08 -14.53 -26.91
CA GLN A 158 7.40 -14.36 -25.63
C GLN A 158 8.02 -13.22 -24.81
N THR A 159 9.36 -13.13 -24.74
CA THR A 159 10.06 -12.03 -24.08
C THR A 159 9.68 -10.68 -24.70
N LYS A 160 9.60 -10.58 -26.03
CA LYS A 160 9.15 -9.36 -26.72
C LYS A 160 7.70 -9.01 -26.37
N VAL A 161 6.79 -9.98 -26.40
CA VAL A 161 5.37 -9.74 -26.05
C VAL A 161 5.24 -9.26 -24.60
N LEU A 162 5.95 -9.90 -23.67
CA LEU A 162 5.98 -9.47 -22.26
C LEU A 162 6.62 -8.09 -22.09
N GLY A 163 7.69 -7.79 -22.83
CA GLY A 163 8.31 -6.47 -22.89
C GLY A 163 7.31 -5.39 -23.32
N THR A 164 6.63 -5.56 -24.47
CA THR A 164 5.63 -4.59 -24.94
C THR A 164 4.42 -4.46 -24.00
N ARG A 165 4.09 -5.52 -23.27
CA ARG A 165 3.00 -5.48 -22.28
C ARG A 165 3.42 -4.68 -21.04
N LEU A 166 4.66 -4.85 -20.59
CA LEU A 166 5.24 -4.07 -19.50
C LEU A 166 5.32 -2.59 -19.88
N GLU A 167 5.86 -2.28 -21.07
CA GLU A 167 5.94 -0.90 -21.58
C GLU A 167 4.56 -0.23 -21.63
N ARG A 168 3.55 -0.93 -22.16
CA ARG A 168 2.16 -0.42 -22.14
C ARG A 168 1.62 -0.20 -20.73
N SER A 169 1.97 -1.07 -19.78
CA SER A 169 1.58 -0.89 -18.38
C SER A 169 2.28 0.30 -17.73
N LEU A 170 3.56 0.51 -18.02
CA LEU A 170 4.34 1.63 -17.52
C LEU A 170 3.84 2.95 -18.11
N ALA A 171 3.52 2.98 -19.41
CA ALA A 171 2.91 4.15 -20.04
C ALA A 171 1.59 4.55 -19.36
N LYS A 172 0.68 3.59 -19.13
CA LYS A 172 -0.57 3.82 -18.39
C LYS A 172 -0.35 4.28 -16.96
N PHE A 173 0.66 3.71 -16.28
CA PHE A 173 1.01 4.14 -14.93
C PHE A 173 1.52 5.58 -14.89
N ASN A 174 2.39 5.96 -15.83
CA ASN A 174 2.91 7.32 -15.96
C ASN A 174 1.81 8.33 -16.31
N GLU A 175 0.89 7.96 -17.20
CA GLU A 175 -0.28 8.75 -17.54
C GLU A 175 -1.18 8.97 -16.31
N ALA A 176 -1.49 7.90 -15.57
CA ALA A 176 -2.24 8.00 -14.32
C ALA A 176 -1.51 8.84 -13.25
N GLN A 177 -0.18 8.77 -13.21
CA GLN A 177 0.63 9.58 -12.30
C GLN A 177 0.61 11.07 -12.72
N ALA A 178 0.67 11.37 -14.01
CA ALA A 178 0.54 12.73 -14.54
C ALA A 178 -0.84 13.31 -14.25
N ALA A 179 -1.91 12.53 -14.47
CA ALA A 179 -3.28 12.92 -14.12
C ALA A 179 -3.43 13.18 -12.61
N ASN A 180 -2.87 12.33 -11.76
CA ASN A 180 -2.86 12.57 -10.31
C ASN A 180 -2.10 13.83 -9.92
N LYS A 181 -0.98 14.14 -10.58
CA LYS A 181 -0.24 15.40 -10.35
C LYS A 181 -1.10 16.62 -10.73
N ARG A 182 -1.82 16.56 -11.85
CA ARG A 182 -2.74 17.62 -12.28
C ARG A 182 -3.88 17.83 -11.28
N MET A 183 -4.57 16.75 -10.88
CA MET A 183 -5.64 16.83 -9.87
C MET A 183 -5.15 17.37 -8.53
N ARG A 184 -3.92 17.03 -8.11
CA ARG A 184 -3.32 17.61 -6.89
C ARG A 184 -3.10 19.10 -7.03
N GLY A 185 -2.61 19.56 -8.18
CA GLY A 185 -2.50 20.99 -8.50
C GLY A 185 -3.87 21.69 -8.42
N GLU A 186 -4.89 21.15 -9.09
CA GLU A 186 -6.25 21.69 -9.04
C GLU A 186 -6.82 21.76 -7.62
N ILE A 187 -6.56 20.74 -6.78
CA ILE A 187 -6.97 20.76 -5.37
C ILE A 187 -6.28 21.90 -4.62
N ASP A 188 -4.99 22.12 -4.85
CA ASP A 188 -4.23 23.17 -4.18
C ASP A 188 -4.67 24.57 -4.66
N ASP A 189 -4.94 24.74 -5.95
CA ASP A 189 -5.52 25.98 -6.51
C ASP A 189 -6.89 26.29 -5.90
N LEU A 190 -7.77 25.28 -5.80
CA LEU A 190 -9.08 25.43 -5.15
C LEU A 190 -8.95 25.74 -3.66
N ARG A 191 -7.93 25.20 -2.98
CA ARG A 191 -7.66 25.51 -1.55
C ARG A 191 -7.19 26.95 -1.38
N LEU A 192 -6.30 27.43 -2.26
CA LEU A 192 -5.83 28.82 -2.27
C LEU A 192 -7.00 29.77 -2.56
N GLY A 193 -7.80 29.48 -3.59
CA GLY A 193 -9.00 30.25 -3.92
C GLY A 193 -10.00 30.30 -2.76
N ARG A 194 -10.24 29.17 -2.08
CA ARG A 194 -11.08 29.12 -0.88
C ARG A 194 -10.50 29.94 0.28
N SER A 195 -9.18 29.95 0.47
CA SER A 195 -8.53 30.74 1.52
C SER A 195 -8.71 32.23 1.26
N ALA A 196 -8.44 32.67 0.02
CA ALA A 196 -8.63 34.05 -0.40
C ALA A 196 -10.10 34.49 -0.26
N PHE A 197 -11.05 33.64 -0.68
CA PHE A 197 -12.48 33.91 -0.51
C PHE A 197 -12.87 34.05 0.96
N LYS A 198 -12.38 33.17 1.84
CA LYS A 198 -12.65 33.26 3.29
C LYS A 198 -12.08 34.54 3.89
N GLU A 199 -10.92 34.99 3.45
CA GLU A 199 -10.32 36.23 3.92
C GLU A 199 -11.15 37.44 3.46
N ALA A 200 -11.55 37.48 2.20
CA ALA A 200 -12.44 38.52 1.67
C ALA A 200 -13.79 38.53 2.40
N HIS A 201 -14.39 37.36 2.64
CA HIS A 201 -15.63 37.23 3.40
C HIS A 201 -15.50 37.79 4.82
N ARG A 202 -14.42 37.44 5.53
CA ARG A 202 -14.16 37.99 6.87
C ARG A 202 -13.97 39.51 6.86
N LYS A 203 -13.35 40.07 5.83
CA LYS A 203 -13.22 41.54 5.67
C LYS A 203 -14.60 42.17 5.51
N LEU A 204 -15.43 41.64 4.63
CA LEU A 204 -16.81 42.11 4.43
C LEU A 204 -17.67 41.97 5.69
N GLU A 205 -17.54 40.88 6.45
CA GLU A 205 -18.23 40.72 7.73
C GLU A 205 -17.84 41.79 8.75
N ARG A 206 -16.55 42.14 8.83
CA ARG A 206 -16.07 43.23 9.69
C ARG A 206 -16.62 44.58 9.25
N GLU A 207 -16.56 44.88 7.94
CA GLU A 207 -17.11 46.12 7.39
C GLU A 207 -18.61 46.25 7.69
N VAL A 208 -19.38 45.17 7.57
CA VAL A 208 -20.81 45.16 7.94
C VAL A 208 -20.99 45.40 9.44
N ALA A 209 -20.18 44.79 10.30
CA ALA A 209 -20.24 45.02 11.73
C ALA A 209 -19.91 46.47 12.10
N ASP A 210 -18.88 47.05 11.49
CA ASP A 210 -18.47 48.44 11.72
C ASP A 210 -19.53 49.42 11.20
N LYS A 211 -20.15 49.15 10.05
CA LYS A 211 -21.28 49.95 9.55
C LYS A 211 -22.50 49.89 10.46
N LYS A 212 -22.78 48.72 11.07
CA LYS A 212 -23.85 48.60 12.07
C LYS A 212 -23.56 49.40 13.34
N ARG A 213 -22.30 49.42 13.80
CA ARG A 213 -21.88 50.28 14.92
C ARG A 213 -22.05 51.76 14.59
N GLN A 214 -21.51 52.21 13.46
CA GLN A 214 -21.69 53.58 12.98
C GLN A 214 -23.17 53.98 12.89
N MET A 215 -24.03 53.06 12.42
CA MET A 215 -25.48 53.31 12.37
C MET A 215 -26.09 53.44 13.77
N ALA A 216 -25.67 52.61 14.72
CA ALA A 216 -26.12 52.72 16.12
C ALA A 216 -25.67 54.04 16.76
N ASP A 217 -24.42 54.45 16.54
CA ASP A 217 -23.88 55.71 17.05
C ASP A 217 -24.65 56.92 16.50
N VAL A 218 -24.96 56.91 15.19
CA VAL A 218 -25.79 57.97 14.57
C VAL A 218 -27.19 57.97 15.18
N ILE A 219 -27.80 56.81 15.41
CA ILE A 219 -29.12 56.72 16.06
C ILE A 219 -29.07 57.33 17.47
N GLU A 220 -28.04 57.01 18.26
CA GLU A 220 -27.87 57.56 19.60
C GLU A 220 -27.72 59.09 19.58
N ILE A 221 -26.88 59.63 18.69
CA ILE A 221 -26.74 61.08 18.50
C ILE A 221 -28.07 61.71 18.09
N THR A 222 -28.83 61.07 17.19
CA THR A 222 -30.13 61.58 16.78
C THR A 222 -31.16 61.56 17.91
N ASN A 223 -31.11 60.54 18.78
CA ASN A 223 -31.99 60.47 19.95
C ASN A 223 -31.65 61.58 20.95
N LEU A 224 -30.37 61.78 21.26
CA LEU A 224 -29.91 62.88 22.11
C LEU A 224 -30.33 64.25 21.56
N ALA A 225 -30.19 64.46 20.24
CA ALA A 225 -30.65 65.69 19.59
C ALA A 225 -32.18 65.87 19.67
N CYS A 226 -32.94 64.78 19.53
CA CYS A 226 -34.40 64.81 19.71
C CYS A 226 -34.78 65.15 21.15
N GLU A 227 -34.11 64.56 22.14
CA GLU A 227 -34.35 64.84 23.56
C GLU A 227 -34.04 66.30 23.90
N ALA A 228 -32.92 66.83 23.43
CA ALA A 228 -32.55 68.24 23.60
C ALA A 228 -33.60 69.16 22.97
N ARG A 229 -34.03 68.87 21.73
CA ARG A 229 -35.11 69.61 21.06
C ARG A 229 -36.40 69.57 21.88
N ASP A 230 -36.79 68.41 22.39
CA ASP A 230 -38.02 68.25 23.15
C ASP A 230 -37.95 68.98 24.51
N GLN A 231 -36.78 69.03 25.15
CA GLN A 231 -36.53 69.87 26.33
C GLN A 231 -36.73 71.36 26.01
N HIS A 232 -36.16 71.85 24.90
CA HIS A 232 -36.35 73.23 24.48
C HIS A 232 -37.80 73.55 24.12
N LEU A 233 -38.50 72.64 23.44
CA LEU A 233 -39.94 72.80 23.14
C LEU A 233 -40.78 72.88 24.43
N ARG A 234 -40.46 72.08 25.45
CA ARG A 234 -41.10 72.16 26.78
C ARG A 234 -40.82 73.50 27.46
N GLN A 235 -39.58 73.99 27.42
CA GLN A 235 -39.23 75.31 27.97
C GLN A 235 -39.97 76.44 27.26
N VAL A 236 -40.03 76.41 25.93
CA VAL A 236 -40.79 77.40 25.13
C VAL A 236 -42.27 77.34 25.47
N ALA A 237 -42.86 76.14 25.61
CA ALA A 237 -44.27 76.00 26.01
C ALA A 237 -44.53 76.54 27.42
N ALA A 238 -43.62 76.30 28.38
CA ALA A 238 -43.72 76.82 29.73
C ALA A 238 -43.61 78.35 29.77
N LEU A 239 -42.67 78.95 29.03
CA LEU A 239 -42.53 80.40 28.92
C LEU A 239 -43.75 81.05 28.26
N ARG A 240 -44.32 80.41 27.23
CA ARG A 240 -45.58 80.88 26.62
C ARG A 240 -46.74 80.85 27.61
N ALA A 241 -46.91 79.75 28.33
CA ALA A 241 -47.95 79.64 29.35
C ALA A 241 -47.76 80.67 30.49
N GLN A 242 -46.52 80.92 30.90
CA GLN A 242 -46.22 81.98 31.87
C GLN A 242 -46.57 83.37 31.32
N SER A 243 -46.18 83.68 30.08
CA SER A 243 -46.51 84.93 29.40
C SER A 243 -48.03 85.12 29.30
N ASP A 244 -48.78 84.08 28.92
CA ASP A 244 -50.24 84.14 28.82
C ASP A 244 -50.89 84.37 30.19
N ASN A 245 -50.38 83.74 31.25
CA ASN A 245 -50.84 83.96 32.62
C ASN A 245 -50.55 85.37 33.11
N GLU A 246 -49.36 85.91 32.83
CA GLU A 246 -48.98 87.28 33.17
C GLU A 246 -49.84 88.29 32.41
N GLN A 247 -50.09 88.04 31.12
CA GLN A 247 -50.99 88.85 30.29
C GLN A 247 -52.41 88.85 30.85
N ALA A 248 -52.96 87.68 31.20
CA ALA A 248 -54.29 87.55 31.79
C ALA A 248 -54.38 88.22 33.17
N ALA A 249 -53.34 88.09 34.00
CA ALA A 249 -53.27 88.77 35.30
C ALA A 249 -53.22 90.29 35.12
N PHE A 250 -52.45 90.79 34.16
CA PHE A 250 -52.39 92.20 33.82
C PHE A 250 -53.74 92.73 33.32
N GLU A 251 -54.40 91.99 32.42
CA GLU A 251 -55.74 92.33 31.93
C GLU A 251 -56.77 92.37 33.06
N SER A 252 -56.71 91.43 34.02
CA SER A 252 -57.56 91.44 35.22
C SER A 252 -57.31 92.69 36.07
N GLN A 253 -56.04 93.02 36.36
CA GLN A 253 -55.68 94.22 37.12
C GLN A 253 -56.11 95.51 36.40
N MET A 254 -55.96 95.56 35.08
CA MET A 254 -56.40 96.69 34.26
C MET A 254 -57.93 96.82 34.26
N ALA A 255 -58.66 95.71 34.21
CA ALA A 255 -60.11 95.69 34.31
C ALA A 255 -60.59 96.16 35.70
N GLU A 256 -59.93 95.72 36.77
CA GLU A 256 -60.19 96.19 38.14
C GLU A 256 -59.93 97.68 38.30
N LEU A 257 -58.79 98.18 37.82
CA LEU A 257 -58.46 99.61 37.82
C LEU A 257 -59.46 100.43 37.00
N ALA A 258 -59.85 99.95 35.82
CA ALA A 258 -60.86 100.58 34.97
C ALA A 258 -62.22 100.64 35.69
N ALA A 259 -62.64 99.56 36.35
CA ALA A 259 -63.85 99.52 37.15
C ALA A 259 -63.81 100.48 38.34
N LEU A 260 -62.65 100.60 39.01
CA LEU A 260 -62.45 101.51 40.14
C LEU A 260 -62.46 102.98 39.69
N LEU A 261 -61.86 103.29 38.53
CA LEU A 261 -61.94 104.61 37.89
C LEU A 261 -63.36 104.94 37.43
N GLU A 262 -64.10 103.98 36.87
CA GLU A 262 -65.52 104.17 36.54
C GLU A 262 -66.36 104.41 37.80
N ALA A 263 -66.10 103.68 38.87
CA ALA A 263 -66.77 103.88 40.15
C ALA A 263 -66.46 105.27 40.73
N ASP A 264 -65.20 105.72 40.68
CA ASP A 264 -64.81 107.07 41.12
C ASP A 264 -65.38 108.15 40.19
N ARG A 265 -65.44 107.92 38.87
CA ARG A 265 -66.12 108.81 37.93
C ARG A 265 -67.61 108.91 38.24
N LYS A 266 -68.30 107.77 38.44
CA LYS A 266 -69.71 107.72 38.84
C LYS A 266 -69.93 108.42 40.18
N LEU A 267 -69.05 108.22 41.16
CA LEU A 267 -69.11 108.89 42.47
C LEU A 267 -68.86 110.40 42.35
N ARG A 268 -67.94 110.85 41.50
CA ARG A 268 -67.71 112.27 41.20
C ARG A 268 -68.86 112.88 40.42
N GLU A 269 -69.46 112.16 39.49
CA GLU A 269 -70.68 112.59 38.78
C GLU A 269 -71.88 112.65 39.74
N GLN A 270 -72.05 111.66 40.63
CA GLN A 270 -73.04 111.69 41.72
C GLN A 270 -72.75 112.83 42.70
N SER A 271 -71.49 113.06 43.06
CA SER A 271 -71.09 114.18 43.91
C SER A 271 -71.33 115.50 43.21
N ARG A 272 -71.07 115.65 41.90
CA ARG A 272 -71.43 116.85 41.12
C ARG A 272 -72.95 117.06 41.05
N ARG A 273 -73.73 115.99 40.90
CA ARG A 273 -75.20 116.01 41.02
C ARG A 273 -75.64 116.42 42.43
N ASN A 274 -74.94 115.96 43.47
CA ASN A 274 -75.17 116.35 44.86
C ASN A 274 -74.66 117.76 45.18
N TYR A 275 -73.63 118.29 44.51
CA TYR A 275 -73.16 119.68 44.63
C TYR A 275 -74.07 120.67 43.89
N GLN A 276 -74.91 120.19 42.96
CA GLN A 276 -76.06 120.96 42.43
C GLN A 276 -77.26 120.98 43.40
N HIS A 277 -77.25 120.16 44.45
CA HIS A 277 -78.16 120.25 45.59
C HIS A 277 -77.37 120.55 46.87
N GLY A 278 -77.02 121.82 47.05
CA GLY A 278 -76.23 122.27 48.20
C GLY A 278 -76.79 121.79 49.54
N SER A 279 -76.02 120.94 50.22
CA SER A 279 -76.01 120.82 51.68
C SER A 279 -74.77 120.05 52.12
N LEU A 280 -73.77 120.78 52.61
CA LEU A 280 -72.66 120.20 53.37
C LEU A 280 -73.11 120.07 54.83
N THR A 281 -73.23 118.84 55.31
CA THR A 281 -73.49 118.53 56.72
C THR A 281 -72.18 118.27 57.47
N VAL A 282 -72.19 118.60 58.76
CA VAL A 282 -71.08 118.55 59.73
C VAL A 282 -70.44 117.14 59.87
N GLU A 283 -71.09 116.09 59.37
CA GLU A 283 -70.56 114.71 59.38
C GLU A 283 -69.45 114.47 58.35
N GLN A 284 -69.39 115.26 57.27
CA GLN A 284 -68.34 115.13 56.25
C GLN A 284 -66.97 115.64 56.74
N GLU A 285 -66.95 116.51 57.74
CA GLU A 285 -65.72 117.03 58.36
C GLU A 285 -65.01 115.95 59.21
N LYS A 286 -65.76 115.01 59.80
CA LYS A 286 -65.20 113.86 60.55
C LYS A 286 -64.61 112.78 59.63
N SER A 287 -65.18 112.56 58.44
CA SER A 287 -64.66 111.60 57.45
C SER A 287 -63.33 112.07 56.84
N LEU A 288 -63.16 113.38 56.64
CA LEU A 288 -61.89 113.97 56.20
C LEU A 288 -60.77 113.77 57.23
N ARG A 289 -61.06 113.83 58.54
CA ARG A 289 -60.09 113.45 59.59
C ARG A 289 -59.68 111.98 59.54
N GLY A 290 -60.59 111.07 59.19
CA GLY A 290 -60.28 109.64 58.99
C GLY A 290 -59.38 109.37 57.77
N ARG A 291 -59.55 110.14 56.69
CA ARG A 291 -58.66 110.09 55.51
C ARG A 291 -57.26 110.63 55.79
N VAL A 292 -57.14 111.68 56.60
CA VAL A 292 -55.84 112.21 57.05
C VAL A 292 -55.14 111.18 57.96
N ALA A 293 -55.86 110.48 58.83
CA ALA A 293 -55.31 109.39 59.65
C ALA A 293 -54.84 108.18 58.82
N LYS A 294 -55.57 107.78 57.78
CA LYS A 294 -55.12 106.74 56.82
C LYS A 294 -53.91 107.19 55.99
N GLY A 295 -53.83 108.47 55.64
CA GLY A 295 -52.65 109.07 55.01
C GLY A 295 -51.41 109.00 55.92
N ALA A 296 -51.59 109.21 57.22
CA ALA A 296 -50.52 109.06 58.21
C ALA A 296 -50.06 107.60 58.38
N TRP A 297 -50.97 106.62 58.33
CA TRP A 297 -50.61 105.19 58.41
C TRP A 297 -49.82 104.70 57.19
N ASN A 298 -50.18 105.18 55.99
CA ASN A 298 -49.43 104.91 54.75
C ASN A 298 -48.08 105.63 54.71
N LEU A 299 -47.91 106.71 55.48
CA LEU A 299 -46.62 107.37 55.64
C LEU A 299 -45.72 106.56 56.57
N THR A 300 -46.27 106.02 57.66
CA THR A 300 -45.53 105.14 58.58
C THR A 300 -45.13 103.79 57.96
N THR A 301 -45.91 103.22 57.05
CA THR A 301 -45.51 102.00 56.32
C THR A 301 -44.42 102.28 55.30
N LYS A 302 -44.47 103.43 54.61
CA LYS A 302 -43.37 103.90 53.77
C LYS A 302 -42.13 104.23 54.58
N GLU A 303 -42.26 104.77 55.78
CA GLU A 303 -41.16 104.93 56.75
C GLU A 303 -40.58 103.58 57.17
N ALA A 304 -41.39 102.54 57.34
CA ALA A 304 -40.90 101.20 57.66
C ALA A 304 -40.16 100.54 56.48
N GLU A 305 -40.60 100.74 55.23
CA GLU A 305 -39.86 100.30 54.03
C GLU A 305 -38.56 101.09 53.85
N VAL A 306 -38.58 102.41 54.11
CA VAL A 306 -37.37 103.24 54.18
C VAL A 306 -36.44 102.79 55.32
N SER A 307 -36.99 102.34 56.45
CA SER A 307 -36.19 101.78 57.55
C SER A 307 -35.56 100.44 57.18
N GLN A 308 -36.27 99.55 56.50
CA GLN A 308 -35.70 98.27 56.04
C GLN A 308 -34.61 98.46 54.96
N THR A 309 -34.79 99.45 54.08
CA THR A 309 -33.73 99.82 53.12
C THR A 309 -32.54 100.47 53.83
N ALA A 310 -32.77 101.27 54.87
CA ALA A 310 -31.71 101.83 55.71
C ALA A 310 -30.96 100.74 56.48
N GLU A 311 -31.64 99.74 57.04
CA GLU A 311 -31.01 98.59 57.71
C GLU A 311 -30.14 97.76 56.77
N LYS A 312 -30.59 97.55 55.51
CA LYS A 312 -29.76 96.89 54.49
C LYS A 312 -28.51 97.72 54.16
N VAL A 313 -28.65 99.04 54.05
CA VAL A 313 -27.51 99.94 53.83
C VAL A 313 -26.53 99.90 55.01
N LEU A 314 -27.03 99.86 56.25
CA LEU A 314 -26.20 99.70 57.45
C LEU A 314 -25.49 98.34 57.49
N SER A 315 -26.17 97.26 57.12
CA SER A 315 -25.58 95.91 57.03
C SER A 315 -24.47 95.84 55.98
N TYR A 316 -24.68 96.43 54.80
CA TYR A 316 -23.64 96.56 53.79
C TYR A 316 -22.49 97.44 54.27
N ASP A 317 -22.76 98.57 54.92
CA ASP A 317 -21.74 99.44 55.50
C ASP A 317 -20.90 98.73 56.59
N GLU A 318 -21.52 97.91 57.44
CA GLU A 318 -20.82 97.06 58.41
C GLU A 318 -20.00 95.95 57.76
N ALA A 319 -20.47 95.35 56.67
CA ALA A 319 -19.69 94.38 55.89
C ALA A 319 -18.48 95.04 55.20
N PHE A 320 -18.67 96.22 54.61
CA PHE A 320 -17.59 97.01 54.00
C PHE A 320 -16.58 97.52 55.03
N LYS A 321 -17.01 97.91 56.23
CA LYS A 321 -16.10 98.25 57.35
C LYS A 321 -15.25 97.06 57.77
N ARG A 322 -15.83 95.85 57.83
CA ARG A 322 -15.08 94.62 58.12
C ARG A 322 -14.07 94.30 57.01
N ILE A 323 -14.48 94.41 55.75
CA ILE A 323 -13.57 94.22 54.61
C ILE A 323 -12.44 95.24 54.65
N ARG A 324 -12.75 96.53 54.86
CA ARG A 324 -11.78 97.64 55.02
C ARG A 324 -10.78 97.40 56.15
N HIS A 325 -11.23 96.84 57.28
CA HIS A 325 -10.33 96.51 58.39
C HIS A 325 -9.36 95.38 58.05
N ILE A 326 -9.78 94.43 57.20
CA ILE A 326 -8.97 93.26 56.82
C ILE A 326 -8.03 93.59 55.66
N THR A 327 -8.51 94.31 54.63
CA THR A 327 -7.73 94.62 53.42
C THR A 327 -6.88 95.89 53.56
N GLY A 328 -7.19 96.77 54.52
CA GLY A 328 -6.44 98.01 54.79
C GLY A 328 -6.66 99.14 53.78
N LEU A 329 -7.51 98.93 52.76
CA LEU A 329 -7.79 99.90 51.70
C LEU A 329 -8.89 100.86 52.13
N GLN A 330 -8.68 102.17 51.93
CA GLN A 330 -9.58 103.21 52.45
C GLN A 330 -10.67 103.66 51.47
N ASP A 331 -10.53 103.33 50.19
CA ASP A 331 -11.37 103.80 49.09
C ASP A 331 -12.32 102.69 48.60
N MET A 332 -13.63 102.97 48.55
CA MET A 332 -14.67 101.98 48.29
C MET A 332 -14.58 101.44 46.86
N GLU A 333 -14.28 102.31 45.90
CA GLU A 333 -14.14 101.94 44.48
C GLU A 333 -12.93 101.05 44.26
N GLN A 334 -11.84 101.27 45.00
CA GLN A 334 -10.64 100.42 44.92
C GLN A 334 -10.89 99.01 45.48
N ILE A 335 -11.69 98.88 46.54
CA ILE A 335 -12.06 97.56 47.09
C ILE A 335 -12.93 96.78 46.11
N VAL A 336 -13.91 97.44 45.46
CA VAL A 336 -14.76 96.79 44.46
C VAL A 336 -13.94 96.41 43.23
N GLN A 337 -13.05 97.28 42.76
CA GLN A 337 -12.19 97.00 41.62
C GLN A 337 -11.27 95.80 41.90
N GLN A 338 -10.62 95.77 43.08
CA GLN A 338 -9.81 94.62 43.47
C GLN A 338 -10.63 93.35 43.70
N PHE A 339 -11.88 93.45 44.13
CA PHE A 339 -12.76 92.29 44.24
C PHE A 339 -13.09 91.73 42.86
N ILE A 340 -13.41 92.59 41.89
CA ILE A 340 -13.64 92.19 40.50
C ILE A 340 -12.37 91.57 39.91
N ASP A 341 -11.20 92.18 40.09
CA ASP A 341 -9.93 91.64 39.62
C ASP A 341 -9.60 90.28 40.29
N ASN A 342 -9.89 90.13 41.58
CA ASN A 342 -9.73 88.88 42.32
C ASN A 342 -10.74 87.81 41.91
N GLU A 343 -11.95 88.22 41.54
CA GLU A 343 -13.00 87.33 41.07
C GLU A 343 -12.69 86.87 39.64
N GLU A 344 -12.26 87.76 38.75
CA GLU A 344 -11.77 87.44 37.40
C GLU A 344 -10.54 86.52 37.45
N THR A 345 -9.57 86.81 38.32
CA THR A 345 -8.40 85.93 38.50
C THR A 345 -8.82 84.57 39.08
N SER A 346 -9.74 84.53 40.04
CA SER A 346 -10.30 83.28 40.57
C SER A 346 -11.02 82.48 39.49
N PHE A 347 -11.88 83.11 38.68
CA PHE A 347 -12.55 82.46 37.55
C PHE A 347 -11.54 81.94 36.52
N SER A 348 -10.49 82.70 36.21
CA SER A 348 -9.44 82.26 35.30
C SER A 348 -8.65 81.07 35.86
N MET A 349 -8.37 81.05 37.17
CA MET A 349 -7.70 79.93 37.83
C MET A 349 -8.59 78.71 37.88
N PHE A 350 -9.88 78.86 38.18
CA PHE A 350 -10.84 77.75 38.13
C PHE A 350 -10.96 77.18 36.72
N ALA A 351 -11.07 78.02 35.69
CA ALA A 351 -11.08 77.57 34.31
C ALA A 351 -9.79 76.82 33.94
N TYR A 352 -8.63 77.32 34.41
CA TYR A 352 -7.35 76.65 34.20
C TYR A 352 -7.25 75.32 34.96
N ILE A 353 -7.72 75.25 36.21
CA ILE A 353 -7.77 74.02 36.99
C ILE A 353 -8.70 73.00 36.33
N THR A 354 -9.86 73.42 35.84
CA THR A 354 -10.76 72.53 35.10
C THR A 354 -10.13 72.06 33.79
N HIS A 355 -9.43 72.94 33.06
CA HIS A 355 -8.68 72.55 31.87
C HIS A 355 -7.60 71.52 32.19
N LEU A 356 -6.80 71.76 33.23
CA LEU A 356 -5.77 70.81 33.69
C LEU A 356 -6.37 69.50 34.18
N SER A 357 -7.53 69.52 34.84
CA SER A 357 -8.23 68.31 35.28
C SER A 357 -8.69 67.48 34.09
N ASN A 358 -9.30 68.13 33.09
CA ASN A 358 -9.71 67.46 31.85
C ASN A 358 -8.50 66.93 31.08
N GLU A 359 -7.39 67.67 31.07
CA GLU A 359 -6.17 67.24 30.41
C GLU A 359 -5.48 66.09 31.17
N ALA A 360 -5.54 66.09 32.50
CA ALA A 360 -5.07 64.97 33.32
C ALA A 360 -5.92 63.71 33.11
N GLU A 361 -7.24 63.83 32.99
CA GLU A 361 -8.13 62.71 32.64
C GLU A 361 -7.84 62.20 31.23
N ARG A 362 -7.65 63.10 30.25
CA ARG A 362 -7.26 62.74 28.88
C ARG A 362 -5.94 61.97 28.86
N LEU A 363 -4.92 62.50 29.53
CA LEU A 363 -3.61 61.86 29.60
C LEU A 363 -3.68 60.52 30.35
N SER A 364 -4.51 60.40 31.39
CA SER A 364 -4.70 59.14 32.11
C SER A 364 -5.36 58.09 31.22
N ALA A 365 -6.37 58.47 30.42
CA ALA A 365 -6.99 57.57 29.44
C ALA A 365 -6.02 57.16 28.33
N GLU A 366 -5.15 58.06 27.86
CA GLU A 366 -4.10 57.75 26.90
C GLU A 366 -3.05 56.78 27.47
N VAL A 367 -2.67 56.95 28.74
CA VAL A 367 -1.78 56.02 29.44
C VAL A 367 -2.43 54.65 29.58
N GLU A 368 -3.69 54.57 30.01
CA GLU A 368 -4.40 53.29 30.14
C GLU A 368 -4.55 52.58 28.78
N ALA A 369 -4.84 53.32 27.71
CA ALA A 369 -4.89 52.77 26.37
C ALA A 369 -3.51 52.25 25.91
N ALA A 370 -2.45 53.01 26.14
CA ALA A 370 -1.09 52.60 25.81
C ALA A 370 -0.63 51.39 26.62
N GLU A 371 -0.96 51.32 27.91
CA GLU A 371 -0.69 50.16 28.76
C GLU A 371 -1.46 48.93 28.28
N GLY A 372 -2.73 49.09 27.88
CA GLY A 372 -3.53 48.01 27.27
C GLY A 372 -2.92 47.45 25.99
N GLU A 373 -2.42 48.32 25.09
CA GLU A 373 -1.70 47.88 23.89
C GLU A 373 -0.38 47.16 24.22
N LEU A 374 0.34 47.64 25.23
CA LEU A 374 1.59 47.04 25.70
C LEU A 374 1.34 45.64 26.29
N GLU A 375 0.26 45.47 27.04
CA GLU A 375 -0.16 44.19 27.62
C GLU A 375 -0.55 43.19 26.53
N LEU A 376 -1.30 43.62 25.50
CA LEU A 376 -1.64 42.79 24.34
C LEU A 376 -0.39 42.38 23.56
N SER A 377 0.54 43.31 23.31
CA SER A 377 1.81 43.04 22.65
C SER A 377 2.68 42.07 23.45
N ARG A 378 2.71 42.20 24.79
CA ARG A 378 3.38 41.25 25.69
C ARG A 378 2.76 39.85 25.59
N GLN A 379 1.44 39.73 25.61
CA GLN A 379 0.75 38.45 25.49
C GLN A 379 1.03 37.79 24.13
N GLN A 380 1.00 38.57 23.04
CA GLN A 380 1.36 38.08 21.70
C GLN A 380 2.82 37.64 21.63
N ALA A 381 3.74 38.38 22.25
CA ALA A 381 5.15 38.02 22.32
C ALA A 381 5.38 36.73 23.13
N GLN A 382 4.67 36.56 24.25
CA GLN A 382 4.72 35.34 25.06
C GLN A 382 4.19 34.13 24.28
N GLN A 383 3.01 34.24 23.65
CA GLN A 383 2.45 33.18 22.81
C GLN A 383 3.39 32.83 21.65
N ALA A 384 3.98 33.83 20.99
CA ALA A 384 4.96 33.61 19.93
C ALA A 384 6.23 32.92 20.47
N ALA A 385 6.70 33.27 21.67
CA ALA A 385 7.85 32.63 22.30
C ALA A 385 7.57 31.17 22.68
N GLU A 386 6.39 30.87 23.24
CA GLU A 386 5.97 29.51 23.56
C GLU A 386 5.83 28.63 22.31
N LEU A 387 5.23 29.16 21.24
CA LEU A 387 5.14 28.48 19.95
C LEU A 387 6.53 28.26 19.34
N ARG A 388 7.44 29.24 19.40
CA ARG A 388 8.84 29.08 18.96
C ARG A 388 9.57 28.04 19.79
N GLN A 389 9.32 27.97 21.10
CA GLN A 389 9.95 26.98 21.96
C GLN A 389 9.41 25.57 21.70
N SER A 390 8.10 25.40 21.53
CA SER A 390 7.51 24.09 21.23
C SER A 390 7.93 23.58 19.85
N THR A 391 7.86 24.43 18.83
CA THR A 391 8.35 24.11 17.48
C THR A 391 9.86 23.83 17.47
N GLY A 392 10.64 24.59 18.24
CA GLY A 392 12.07 24.35 18.43
C GLY A 392 12.36 22.98 19.04
N ARG A 393 11.61 22.58 20.08
CA ARG A 393 11.71 21.25 20.70
C ARG A 393 11.34 20.14 19.70
N ASP A 394 10.26 20.30 18.96
CA ASP A 394 9.82 19.32 17.95
C ASP A 394 10.86 19.16 16.83
N MET A 395 11.42 20.27 16.34
CA MET A 395 12.47 20.23 15.33
C MET A 395 13.76 19.61 15.87
N ALA A 396 14.14 19.91 17.12
CA ALA A 396 15.29 19.28 17.77
C ALA A 396 15.11 17.75 17.92
N LEU A 397 13.91 17.29 18.30
CA LEU A 397 13.58 15.86 18.36
C LEU A 397 13.67 15.20 16.97
N ARG A 398 13.17 15.85 15.92
CA ARG A 398 13.27 15.35 14.54
C ARG A 398 14.72 15.26 14.06
N VAL A 399 15.54 16.27 14.37
CA VAL A 399 16.97 16.27 14.05
C VAL A 399 17.68 15.15 14.78
N SER A 400 17.46 15.00 16.09
CA SER A 400 18.03 13.90 16.89
C SER A 400 17.64 12.52 16.33
N ALA A 401 16.38 12.33 15.97
CA ALA A 401 15.92 11.08 15.35
C ALA A 401 16.55 10.83 13.96
N ALA A 402 16.79 11.89 13.17
CA ALA A 402 17.45 11.78 11.87
C ALA A 402 18.95 11.45 12.03
N VAL A 403 19.64 12.11 12.96
CA VAL A 403 21.04 11.82 13.31
C VAL A 403 21.19 10.37 13.76
N ALA A 404 20.35 9.91 14.69
CA ALA A 404 20.38 8.51 15.15
C ALA A 404 20.13 7.49 14.02
N ARG A 405 19.38 7.85 12.96
CA ARG A 405 19.21 7.00 11.77
C ARG A 405 20.46 7.05 10.88
N ALA A 406 21.07 8.22 10.70
CA ALA A 406 22.31 8.37 9.96
C ALA A 406 23.45 7.57 10.61
N ASP A 407 23.60 7.65 11.93
CA ASP A 407 24.60 6.89 12.69
C ASP A 407 24.41 5.38 12.52
N LYS A 408 23.17 4.89 12.54
CA LYS A 408 22.85 3.48 12.27
C LYS A 408 23.20 3.05 10.84
N LEU A 409 23.07 3.94 9.86
CA LEU A 409 23.44 3.64 8.48
C LEU A 409 24.97 3.68 8.32
N HIS A 410 25.65 4.65 8.92
CA HIS A 410 27.11 4.72 8.95
C HIS A 410 27.70 3.47 9.59
N ALA A 411 27.22 3.05 10.76
CA ALA A 411 27.68 1.81 11.40
C ALA A 411 27.47 0.56 10.53
N LYS A 412 26.39 0.51 9.71
CA LYS A 412 26.19 -0.58 8.74
C LYS A 412 27.18 -0.52 7.59
N VAL A 413 27.46 0.68 7.06
CA VAL A 413 28.45 0.88 5.99
C VAL A 413 29.84 0.51 6.49
N ASP A 414 30.24 0.95 7.68
CA ASP A 414 31.51 0.60 8.31
C ASP A 414 31.62 -0.92 8.50
N GLY A 415 30.55 -1.58 8.96
CA GLY A 415 30.50 -3.03 9.07
C GLY A 415 30.60 -3.76 7.73
N MET A 416 30.00 -3.22 6.66
CA MET A 416 30.15 -3.76 5.30
C MET A 416 31.56 -3.57 4.75
N GLN A 417 32.17 -2.40 4.99
CA GLN A 417 33.56 -2.11 4.59
C GLN A 417 34.55 -3.03 5.32
N GLN A 418 34.37 -3.29 6.62
CA GLN A 418 35.20 -4.25 7.36
C GLN A 418 35.12 -5.65 6.74
N ARG A 419 33.91 -6.16 6.45
CA ARG A 419 33.74 -7.45 5.76
C ARG A 419 34.37 -7.45 4.37
N MET A 420 34.25 -6.35 3.64
CA MET A 420 34.88 -6.21 2.32
C MET A 420 36.40 -6.29 2.41
N GLN A 421 37.00 -5.62 3.41
CA GLN A 421 38.44 -5.70 3.68
C GLN A 421 38.88 -7.09 4.12
N GLU A 422 38.09 -7.79 4.93
CA GLU A 422 38.35 -9.20 5.30
C GLU A 422 38.35 -10.11 4.06
N CYS A 423 37.35 -9.95 3.18
CA CYS A 423 37.30 -10.66 1.90
C CYS A 423 38.51 -10.35 1.03
N ALA A 424 38.89 -9.08 0.89
CA ALA A 424 40.05 -8.67 0.11
C ALA A 424 41.35 -9.31 0.64
N ARG A 425 41.56 -9.32 1.96
CA ARG A 425 42.71 -10.01 2.60
C ARG A 425 42.69 -11.52 2.36
N ALA A 426 41.52 -12.15 2.44
CA ALA A 426 41.37 -13.59 2.19
C ALA A 426 41.70 -13.94 0.72
N VAL A 427 41.22 -13.13 -0.23
CA VAL A 427 41.54 -13.28 -1.65
C VAL A 427 43.03 -13.06 -1.91
N GLU A 428 43.64 -12.07 -1.28
CA GLU A 428 45.08 -11.83 -1.38
C GLU A 428 45.90 -13.03 -0.85
N GLN A 429 45.47 -13.64 0.26
CA GLN A 429 46.08 -14.88 0.76
C GLN A 429 45.92 -16.05 -0.22
N LEU A 430 44.73 -16.23 -0.80
CA LEU A 430 44.48 -17.27 -1.81
C LEU A 430 45.32 -17.07 -3.07
N MET A 431 45.48 -15.83 -3.53
CA MET A 431 46.34 -15.49 -4.65
C MET A 431 47.81 -15.88 -4.40
N ARG A 432 48.33 -15.56 -3.21
CA ARG A 432 49.69 -15.96 -2.81
C ARG A 432 49.84 -17.48 -2.75
N GLN A 433 48.84 -18.19 -2.22
CA GLN A 433 48.86 -19.66 -2.14
C GLN A 433 48.77 -20.34 -3.52
N ALA A 434 47.96 -19.80 -4.43
CA ALA A 434 47.81 -20.31 -5.79
C ALA A 434 49.02 -19.98 -6.70
N GLY A 435 49.92 -19.10 -6.25
CA GLY A 435 51.08 -18.64 -7.02
C GLY A 435 50.67 -17.82 -8.25
N CYS A 436 49.61 -17.02 -8.14
CA CYS A 436 49.21 -16.09 -9.20
C CYS A 436 50.25 -14.94 -9.27
N GLU A 437 50.78 -14.65 -10.46
CA GLU A 437 51.73 -13.54 -10.63
C GLU A 437 51.01 -12.21 -10.37
N MET A 438 51.33 -11.55 -9.25
CA MET A 438 50.78 -10.24 -8.86
C MET A 438 51.15 -9.10 -9.82
N GLY A 439 52.04 -9.34 -10.79
CA GLY A 439 52.66 -8.32 -11.62
C GLY A 439 51.74 -7.65 -12.65
N SER A 440 50.54 -8.18 -12.94
CA SER A 440 49.65 -7.62 -13.97
C SER A 440 48.31 -7.08 -13.46
N MET A 441 47.98 -7.27 -12.17
CA MET A 441 46.69 -6.88 -11.60
C MET A 441 46.84 -5.58 -10.81
N HIS A 442 47.22 -4.50 -11.50
CA HIS A 442 47.23 -3.16 -10.93
C HIS A 442 45.87 -2.51 -11.15
N ASP A 443 45.27 -1.98 -10.08
CA ASP A 443 44.14 -1.07 -10.23
C ASP A 443 44.56 0.17 -11.03
N VAL A 444 43.63 0.80 -11.75
CA VAL A 444 43.82 2.03 -12.57
C VAL A 444 44.52 3.19 -11.82
N ARG A 445 44.67 3.08 -10.50
CA ARG A 445 45.30 4.06 -9.60
C ARG A 445 46.67 3.70 -9.02
N GLY A 446 47.28 2.58 -9.39
CA GLY A 446 48.64 2.30 -8.92
C GLY A 446 48.71 1.81 -7.46
N HIS A 447 47.64 1.24 -6.90
CA HIS A 447 47.68 0.58 -5.58
C HIS A 447 48.14 -0.87 -5.69
N GLU A 448 49.18 -1.24 -4.92
CA GLU A 448 49.64 -2.61 -4.72
C GLU A 448 48.69 -3.32 -3.72
N GLY A 449 48.01 -4.38 -4.17
CA GLY A 449 47.12 -5.18 -3.34
C GLY A 449 45.71 -5.36 -3.91
N VAL A 450 44.91 -6.21 -3.27
CA VAL A 450 43.51 -6.46 -3.66
C VAL A 450 42.62 -5.35 -3.11
N THR A 451 42.08 -4.52 -3.98
CA THR A 451 41.15 -3.42 -3.68
C THR A 451 39.72 -3.78 -4.07
N GLU A 452 38.71 -3.00 -3.65
CA GLU A 452 37.29 -3.26 -3.98
C GLU A 452 37.03 -3.29 -5.51
N SER A 453 37.72 -2.44 -6.28
CA SER A 453 37.65 -2.38 -7.74
C SER A 453 38.32 -3.57 -8.43
N ASN A 454 39.38 -4.10 -7.83
CA ASN A 454 40.17 -5.19 -8.40
C ASN A 454 39.75 -6.58 -7.87
N LEU A 455 38.94 -6.65 -6.82
CA LEU A 455 38.57 -7.89 -6.13
C LEU A 455 38.02 -8.98 -7.07
N ILE A 456 37.15 -8.59 -8.00
CA ILE A 456 36.55 -9.52 -8.97
C ILE A 456 37.58 -10.00 -9.99
N HIS A 457 38.45 -9.11 -10.47
CA HIS A 457 39.51 -9.46 -11.42
C HIS A 457 40.55 -10.40 -10.78
N CYS A 458 40.92 -10.13 -9.52
CA CYS A 458 41.77 -11.00 -8.71
C CYS A 458 41.16 -12.39 -8.50
N LEU A 459 39.86 -12.48 -8.19
CA LEU A 459 39.14 -13.76 -8.07
C LEU A 459 39.13 -14.55 -9.38
N GLY A 460 38.92 -13.87 -10.53
CA GLY A 460 38.99 -14.50 -11.85
C GLY A 460 40.39 -15.07 -12.15
N ALA A 461 41.46 -14.38 -11.77
CA ALA A 461 42.82 -14.87 -11.92
C ALA A 461 43.11 -16.10 -11.04
N VAL A 462 42.58 -16.11 -9.80
CA VAL A 462 42.65 -17.29 -8.91
C VAL A 462 41.89 -18.46 -9.52
N GLU A 463 40.72 -18.24 -10.11
CA GLU A 463 39.92 -19.28 -10.77
C GLU A 463 40.65 -19.89 -11.99
N GLU A 464 41.25 -19.05 -12.84
CA GLU A 464 42.04 -19.50 -13.99
C GLU A 464 43.25 -20.33 -13.53
N ARG A 465 43.98 -19.86 -12.52
CA ARG A 465 45.14 -20.57 -11.97
C ARG A 465 44.74 -21.88 -11.30
N ALA A 466 43.66 -21.90 -10.54
CA ALA A 466 43.13 -23.12 -9.92
C ALA A 466 42.71 -24.14 -10.99
N SER A 467 42.10 -23.68 -12.08
CA SER A 467 41.73 -24.52 -13.23
C SER A 467 42.95 -25.15 -13.90
N LEU A 468 44.03 -24.37 -14.09
CA LEU A 468 45.31 -24.88 -14.63
C LEU A 468 45.96 -25.89 -13.69
N LEU A 469 45.98 -25.62 -12.39
CA LEU A 469 46.51 -26.56 -11.39
C LEU A 469 45.71 -27.87 -11.38
N MET A 470 44.38 -27.81 -11.44
CA MET A 470 43.53 -29.00 -11.56
C MET A 470 43.80 -29.80 -12.84
N GLN A 471 43.94 -29.12 -13.99
CA GLN A 471 44.30 -29.78 -15.25
C GLN A 471 45.68 -30.45 -15.18
N SER A 472 46.67 -29.78 -14.58
CA SER A 472 48.01 -30.34 -14.40
C SER A 472 48.01 -31.55 -13.45
N HIS A 473 47.23 -31.49 -12.37
CA HIS A 473 47.09 -32.61 -11.44
C HIS A 473 46.38 -33.79 -12.11
N LEU A 474 45.32 -33.55 -12.89
CA LEU A 474 44.67 -34.58 -13.70
C LEU A 474 45.64 -35.22 -14.71
N PHE A 475 46.50 -34.42 -15.34
CA PHE A 475 47.55 -34.93 -16.24
C PHE A 475 48.59 -35.78 -15.50
N VAL A 476 49.04 -35.36 -14.32
CA VAL A 476 49.99 -36.13 -13.50
C VAL A 476 49.37 -37.41 -12.96
N VAL A 477 48.10 -37.39 -12.56
CA VAL A 477 47.36 -38.59 -12.14
C VAL A 477 47.16 -39.54 -13.31
N ALA A 478 46.78 -39.03 -14.49
CA ALA A 478 46.66 -39.82 -15.72
C ALA A 478 48.02 -40.39 -16.18
N GLY A 479 49.12 -39.65 -16.00
CA GLY A 479 50.48 -40.09 -16.29
C GLY A 479 51.01 -41.12 -15.28
N ARG A 480 50.68 -40.98 -14.00
CA ARG A 480 50.99 -41.98 -12.96
C ARG A 480 50.24 -43.29 -13.19
N THR A 481 48.99 -43.24 -13.67
CA THR A 481 48.25 -44.45 -14.08
C THR A 481 48.78 -45.11 -15.36
N ALA A 482 49.75 -44.51 -16.06
CA ALA A 482 50.36 -45.07 -17.27
C ALA A 482 51.72 -45.76 -17.04
N LEU A 483 52.37 -45.58 -15.87
CA LEU A 483 53.69 -46.16 -15.58
C LEU A 483 53.66 -47.39 -14.65
N ASP A 484 52.52 -47.72 -14.05
CA ASP A 484 52.29 -48.99 -13.35
C ASP A 484 51.18 -49.78 -14.07
N GLY A 485 51.52 -50.90 -14.71
CA GLY A 485 50.53 -51.85 -15.28
C GLY A 485 50.38 -53.13 -14.42
N PRO A 486 49.34 -53.99 -14.60
CA PRO A 486 48.28 -53.96 -15.62
C PRO A 486 46.81 -54.01 -15.08
N ALA A 487 45.86 -53.63 -15.94
CA ALA A 487 44.44 -54.06 -16.07
C ALA A 487 43.49 -54.11 -14.84
N GLY A 488 42.49 -53.22 -14.81
CA GLY A 488 41.24 -53.28 -14.03
C GLY A 488 40.33 -52.05 -14.28
N PRO A 489 38.99 -52.14 -14.24
CA PRO A 489 38.12 -51.53 -15.25
C PRO A 489 37.90 -50.01 -15.14
N ALA A 490 37.63 -49.44 -16.31
CA ALA A 490 37.24 -48.06 -16.55
C ALA A 490 36.09 -47.59 -15.63
N GLY A 491 36.27 -46.40 -15.05
CA GLY A 491 35.25 -45.64 -14.36
C GLY A 491 35.41 -44.15 -14.63
N ASN A 492 34.53 -43.61 -15.47
CA ASN A 492 34.23 -42.19 -15.69
C ASN A 492 35.30 -41.31 -16.35
N SER A 493 35.35 -41.39 -17.69
CA SER A 493 35.49 -40.18 -18.52
C SER A 493 34.35 -39.22 -18.20
N LEU A 494 34.57 -38.29 -17.26
CA LEU A 494 33.69 -37.15 -17.05
C LEU A 494 33.96 -36.14 -18.17
N ARG A 495 33.16 -36.26 -19.24
CA ARG A 495 32.98 -35.22 -20.25
C ARG A 495 32.51 -33.94 -19.56
N THR A 496 33.41 -33.00 -19.31
CA THR A 496 33.03 -31.58 -19.18
C THR A 496 33.10 -30.94 -20.56
N GLY A 497 32.10 -31.26 -21.39
CA GLY A 497 31.68 -30.38 -22.46
C GLY A 497 30.94 -29.20 -21.84
N GLY A 498 31.70 -28.17 -21.46
CA GLY A 498 31.17 -26.86 -21.10
C GLY A 498 31.20 -25.96 -22.32
N ALA A 499 30.04 -25.51 -22.76
CA ALA A 499 29.86 -24.62 -23.89
C ALA A 499 30.77 -23.38 -23.80
N LEU A 500 31.49 -23.08 -24.88
CA LEU A 500 31.90 -21.71 -25.17
C LEU A 500 30.63 -20.89 -25.38
N VAL A 501 30.22 -20.16 -24.35
CA VAL A 501 29.40 -18.97 -24.52
C VAL A 501 30.38 -17.80 -24.58
N PRO A 502 30.53 -17.10 -25.72
CA PRO A 502 31.25 -15.85 -25.71
C PRO A 502 30.45 -14.90 -24.82
N HIS A 503 30.98 -14.59 -23.64
CA HIS A 503 30.41 -13.55 -22.80
C HIS A 503 30.42 -12.26 -23.61
N GLY A 504 29.24 -11.69 -23.75
CA GLY A 504 28.99 -10.52 -24.57
C GLY A 504 29.96 -9.41 -24.21
N SER A 505 30.54 -8.82 -25.27
CA SER A 505 31.03 -7.46 -25.23
C SER A 505 29.85 -6.54 -24.90
N ALA A 506 29.61 -6.34 -23.60
CA ALA A 506 28.92 -5.16 -23.13
C ALA A 506 29.97 -4.07 -23.02
N THR A 507 30.28 -3.43 -24.15
CA THR A 507 30.92 -2.11 -24.14
C THR A 507 30.03 -1.19 -23.32
N ILE A 508 30.43 -0.91 -22.08
CA ILE A 508 29.83 0.15 -21.27
C ILE A 508 30.23 1.47 -21.95
N SER A 509 29.37 1.95 -22.84
CA SER A 509 29.46 3.30 -23.39
C SER A 509 28.94 4.26 -22.33
N ILE A 510 29.85 4.78 -21.51
CA ILE A 510 29.59 5.92 -20.63
C ILE A 510 29.45 7.13 -21.55
N ARG A 511 28.21 7.54 -21.84
CA ARG A 511 27.94 8.79 -22.55
C ARG A 511 27.80 9.92 -21.52
N PRO A 512 28.70 10.91 -21.47
CA PRO A 512 28.51 12.08 -20.62
C PRO A 512 27.29 12.90 -21.10
N PRO A 513 26.56 13.57 -20.19
CA PRO A 513 25.38 14.34 -20.56
C PRO A 513 25.80 15.55 -21.41
N SER A 514 25.30 15.60 -22.65
CA SER A 514 25.47 16.74 -23.54
C SER A 514 24.49 17.84 -23.16
N THR A 515 25.02 18.99 -22.76
CA THR A 515 24.32 20.26 -22.62
C THR A 515 24.26 20.95 -23.98
N GLU A 516 23.17 20.82 -24.73
CA GLU A 516 22.78 21.81 -25.76
C GLU A 516 21.24 21.85 -25.91
N PRO A 517 20.66 23.04 -26.20
CA PRO A 517 19.23 23.30 -26.13
C PRO A 517 18.53 22.92 -27.45
N PRO A 518 17.25 22.48 -27.42
CA PRO A 518 16.52 22.32 -28.66
C PRO A 518 16.00 23.67 -29.17
N SER A 519 16.62 24.16 -30.25
CA SER A 519 16.06 25.16 -31.15
C SER A 519 15.13 24.50 -32.18
N ASN A 520 13.87 24.94 -32.16
CA ASN A 520 12.93 25.22 -33.26
C ASN A 520 13.08 24.52 -34.63
N ALA A 521 11.98 23.86 -35.03
CA ALA A 521 11.37 23.90 -36.37
C ALA A 521 9.86 23.67 -36.15
N GLU A 522 9.07 24.74 -36.12
CA GLU A 522 8.23 25.19 -37.25
C GLU A 522 7.05 24.25 -37.52
N ASP A 523 5.87 24.63 -36.99
CA ASP A 523 4.68 24.66 -37.83
C ASP A 523 3.83 25.90 -37.47
N GLU A 524 3.31 26.48 -38.53
CA GLU A 524 2.78 27.82 -38.73
C GLU A 524 1.38 28.00 -38.16
N GLY A 525 1.13 29.21 -37.66
CA GLY A 525 -0.14 29.63 -37.07
C GLY A 525 -0.13 31.08 -36.60
N ALA A 526 0.26 31.99 -37.50
CA ALA A 526 0.08 33.43 -37.38
C ALA A 526 -1.39 33.79 -36.99
N ASN A 527 -1.70 34.74 -36.09
CA ASN A 527 -1.29 36.14 -36.11
C ASN A 527 -1.60 36.86 -34.78
N SER A 528 -0.77 37.87 -34.48
CA SER A 528 -1.02 39.10 -33.69
C SER A 528 -1.26 38.92 -32.18
N ALA A 529 -0.24 38.95 -31.32
CA ALA A 529 0.41 40.17 -30.80
C ALA A 529 -0.60 41.28 -30.46
N LEU A 530 -0.80 41.54 -29.16
CA LEU A 530 -0.37 42.78 -28.50
C LEU A 530 -0.55 42.65 -26.98
N ASP A 531 0.47 43.16 -26.30
CA ASP A 531 0.56 43.50 -24.87
C ASP A 531 -0.71 44.18 -24.33
N VAL A 532 -0.94 43.99 -23.03
CA VAL A 532 -1.42 44.98 -22.02
C VAL A 532 -2.31 44.29 -20.96
N ASP A 533 -1.78 44.25 -19.73
CA ASP A 533 -2.54 44.11 -18.50
C ASP A 533 -3.74 45.08 -18.47
N GLN A 534 -4.97 44.56 -18.62
CA GLN A 534 -6.18 45.32 -18.28
C GLN A 534 -7.34 44.37 -17.89
N PRO A 535 -8.01 44.57 -16.75
CA PRO A 535 -9.12 43.72 -16.33
C PRO A 535 -10.35 43.95 -17.24
N LEU A 536 -10.97 42.86 -17.68
CA LEU A 536 -12.17 42.88 -18.53
C LEU A 536 -13.33 43.62 -17.84
N SER A 537 -14.10 44.35 -18.64
CA SER A 537 -15.24 45.15 -18.17
C SER A 537 -16.46 44.27 -17.88
N ARG A 538 -17.30 44.72 -16.95
CA ARG A 538 -18.51 44.01 -16.46
C ARG A 538 -19.49 43.59 -17.58
N ALA A 539 -19.50 44.31 -18.70
CA ALA A 539 -20.37 44.02 -19.84
C ALA A 539 -19.98 42.73 -20.59
N ASP A 540 -18.70 42.36 -20.58
CA ASP A 540 -18.20 41.18 -21.29
C ASP A 540 -18.49 39.87 -20.53
N ILE A 541 -18.62 39.97 -19.20
CA ILE A 541 -19.01 38.84 -18.33
C ILE A 541 -20.51 38.55 -18.47
N GLU A 542 -21.34 39.57 -18.63
CA GLU A 542 -22.79 39.41 -18.81
C GLU A 542 -23.13 38.72 -20.15
N ALA A 543 -22.38 39.02 -21.22
CA ALA A 543 -22.55 38.37 -22.52
C ALA A 543 -22.18 36.87 -22.49
N HIS A 544 -21.19 36.49 -21.68
CA HIS A 544 -20.74 35.11 -21.57
C HIS A 544 -21.67 34.23 -20.72
N ILE A 545 -22.40 34.83 -19.77
CA ILE A 545 -23.41 34.15 -18.95
C ILE A 545 -24.71 33.91 -19.74
N LEU A 546 -25.04 34.80 -20.68
CA LEU A 546 -26.26 34.71 -21.49
C LEU A 546 -26.16 33.74 -22.67
N SER A 547 -24.97 33.25 -23.04
CA SER A 547 -24.77 32.42 -24.24
C SER A 547 -24.76 30.90 -24.00
N GLN A 548 -25.09 30.40 -22.80
CA GLN A 548 -25.21 28.95 -22.59
C GLN A 548 -26.68 28.48 -22.73
N PRO A 549 -27.02 27.70 -23.77
CA PRO A 549 -28.36 27.15 -23.90
C PRO A 549 -28.54 25.92 -23.02
N ASN A 550 -29.66 25.95 -22.32
CA ASN A 550 -30.30 24.87 -21.60
C ASN A 550 -30.80 23.82 -22.61
N SER A 551 -30.32 22.57 -22.54
CA SER A 551 -30.91 21.45 -23.29
C SER A 551 -31.14 20.25 -22.36
N GLY A 552 -32.41 20.05 -21.99
CA GLY A 552 -32.88 18.86 -21.31
C GLY A 552 -33.08 17.65 -22.23
N ALA A 553 -33.09 16.48 -21.58
CA ALA A 553 -33.88 15.27 -21.82
C ALA A 553 -34.18 14.78 -23.26
N ALA A 554 -33.77 13.53 -23.58
CA ALA A 554 -34.61 12.36 -23.92
C ALA A 554 -33.71 11.10 -24.23
N PRO A 555 -34.21 9.90 -24.63
CA PRO A 555 -34.21 8.71 -23.76
C PRO A 555 -33.54 7.43 -24.36
N GLY A 556 -33.32 6.42 -23.50
CA GLY A 556 -33.40 4.98 -23.81
C GLY A 556 -32.22 4.28 -24.53
N GLY A 557 -31.72 3.17 -23.94
CA GLY A 557 -30.94 2.18 -24.69
C GLY A 557 -29.95 1.29 -23.93
N ALA A 558 -30.45 0.27 -23.23
CA ALA A 558 -29.89 -1.10 -23.12
C ALA A 558 -28.39 -1.37 -22.76
N ASN A 559 -28.22 -1.91 -21.54
CA ASN A 559 -27.67 -3.25 -21.24
C ASN A 559 -26.13 -3.48 -21.21
N LYS A 560 -25.56 -3.65 -20.01
CA LYS A 560 -25.03 -4.93 -19.45
C LYS A 560 -24.12 -4.71 -18.23
N THR A 561 -24.56 -5.26 -17.11
CA THR A 561 -23.80 -5.98 -16.07
C THR A 561 -22.29 -5.71 -15.91
N LEU A 562 -21.88 -5.23 -14.73
CA LEU A 562 -20.79 -5.82 -13.93
C LEU A 562 -20.64 -5.12 -12.56
N GLY A 563 -20.68 -5.92 -11.49
CA GLY A 563 -19.83 -5.70 -10.33
C GLY A 563 -20.37 -4.83 -9.18
N ARG A 564 -21.30 -5.37 -8.39
CA ARG A 564 -21.44 -5.01 -6.96
C ARG A 564 -20.09 -5.21 -6.26
N ARG A 565 -19.52 -4.15 -5.68
CA ARG A 565 -18.75 -4.16 -4.43
C ARG A 565 -18.29 -2.74 -4.09
N THR A 566 -19.01 -2.10 -3.16
CA THR A 566 -18.50 -1.28 -2.05
C THR A 566 -19.63 -0.40 -1.50
N SER A 567 -20.53 -0.97 -0.71
CA SER A 567 -21.30 -0.23 0.30
C SER A 567 -21.03 -0.91 1.63
N ILE A 568 -20.57 -0.12 2.61
CA ILE A 568 -20.62 -0.33 4.07
C ILE A 568 -19.81 0.79 4.76
N ALA A 569 -18.81 1.40 4.09
CA ALA A 569 -18.03 2.50 4.67
C ALA A 569 -18.65 3.91 4.46
N ALA A 570 -19.47 4.11 3.42
CA ALA A 570 -20.04 5.42 3.09
C ALA A 570 -21.39 5.72 3.80
N GLN A 571 -22.02 4.73 4.43
CA GLN A 571 -23.30 4.90 5.13
C GLN A 571 -23.15 5.29 6.62
N ARG A 572 -21.95 5.16 7.21
CA ARG A 572 -21.75 5.47 8.64
C ARG A 572 -21.36 6.91 8.96
N TYR A 573 -21.00 7.71 7.95
CA TYR A 573 -20.61 9.12 8.16
C TYR A 573 -21.79 10.10 8.10
N LEU A 574 -22.98 9.65 7.71
CA LEU A 574 -24.19 10.48 7.59
C LEU A 574 -25.18 10.33 8.76
N GLU A 575 -24.91 9.43 9.71
CA GLU A 575 -25.80 9.19 10.87
C GLU A 575 -25.29 9.81 12.18
N GLN A 576 -24.18 10.55 12.18
CA GLN A 576 -23.55 11.03 13.43
C GLN A 576 -23.65 12.54 13.70
N PHE A 577 -24.25 13.35 12.82
CA PHE A 577 -24.49 14.77 13.08
C PHE A 577 -25.84 15.21 12.51
N GLY A 578 -26.89 15.17 13.35
CA GLY A 578 -28.21 15.65 12.98
C GLY A 578 -29.23 15.52 14.10
N ALA A 579 -29.11 16.34 15.16
CA ALA A 579 -30.20 16.55 16.11
C ALA A 579 -30.06 17.92 16.80
N LEU A 580 -30.80 18.91 16.31
CA LEU A 580 -31.28 20.05 17.11
C LEU A 580 -32.79 20.26 16.80
N PRO A 581 -33.60 20.68 17.78
CA PRO A 581 -35.04 20.42 17.77
C PRO A 581 -35.85 21.50 17.03
N HIS A 582 -36.95 21.03 16.47
CA HIS A 582 -38.00 21.77 15.79
C HIS A 582 -38.82 22.61 16.79
N LEU A 583 -38.99 23.92 16.54
CA LEU A 583 -40.07 24.74 17.11
C LEU A 583 -41.23 24.77 16.09
N PRO A 584 -42.51 24.76 16.53
CA PRO A 584 -43.65 24.69 15.62
C PRO A 584 -44.07 26.07 15.10
N ALA A 585 -44.49 26.07 13.84
CA ALA A 585 -45.06 27.21 13.13
C ALA A 585 -46.45 27.56 13.65
N ALA A 586 -46.70 28.85 13.92
CA ALA A 586 -48.02 29.40 14.16
C ALA A 586 -48.52 30.08 12.87
N THR A 587 -49.72 29.67 12.47
CA THR A 587 -50.48 30.07 11.28
C THR A 587 -51.06 31.47 11.39
N ALA A 588 -51.15 32.13 10.23
CA ALA A 588 -51.79 33.41 10.00
C ALA A 588 -53.30 33.43 10.30
N ALA A 589 -53.79 34.55 10.83
CA ALA A 589 -55.19 34.96 10.76
C ALA A 589 -55.28 36.49 10.58
N THR A 590 -56.13 36.88 9.64
CA THR A 590 -56.44 38.21 9.10
C THR A 590 -57.09 39.20 10.08
N PRO A 591 -57.11 40.52 9.76
CA PRO A 591 -57.70 41.57 10.60
C PRO A 591 -59.15 41.91 10.17
N ALA A 592 -60.04 42.20 11.13
CA ALA A 592 -61.26 42.98 10.91
C ALA A 592 -61.89 43.46 12.24
N ASP A 593 -62.12 44.77 12.30
CA ASP A 593 -63.26 45.51 12.89
C ASP A 593 -63.71 45.35 14.35
N GLY A 594 -63.80 46.51 15.02
CA GLY A 594 -65.11 46.97 15.52
C GLY A 594 -65.37 46.98 17.03
N ALA A 595 -65.29 48.19 17.59
CA ALA A 595 -66.24 48.79 18.56
C ALA A 595 -66.29 48.35 20.05
N SER A 596 -66.32 49.39 20.90
CA SER A 596 -67.00 49.52 22.21
C SER A 596 -66.45 48.69 23.37
N ALA A 597 -66.50 49.06 24.65
CA ALA A 597 -66.77 50.28 25.41
C ALA A 597 -66.43 49.91 26.88
N GLN A 598 -66.12 50.93 27.70
CA GLN A 598 -66.40 51.02 29.15
C GLN A 598 -65.79 50.00 30.15
N GLY A 599 -65.02 50.54 31.10
CA GLY A 599 -65.49 50.55 32.50
C GLY A 599 -64.69 49.75 33.55
N ALA A 600 -64.25 50.49 34.58
CA ALA A 600 -64.03 50.08 35.98
C ALA A 600 -62.76 49.30 36.36
N CYS A 601 -61.69 50.01 36.71
CA CYS A 601 -61.28 50.27 38.10
C CYS A 601 -60.18 51.35 38.12
#